data_AF-A0A518AHN4-F1
#
_entry.id   AF-A0A518AHN4-F1
#
_cell.length_a   1.000
_cell.length_b   1.000
_cell.length_c   1.000
_cell.angle_alpha   90.00
_cell.angle_beta   90.00
_cell.angle_gamma   90.00
#
_symmetry.space_group_name_H-M   'P 1'
#
loop_
_entity.id
_entity.type
_entity.pdbx_description
1 polymer ?
#
loop_
_entity_poly.entity_id
_entity_poly.type
_entity_poly.pdbx_seq_one_letter_code
_entity_poly.pdbx_strand_id
1 'polypeptide(L)'
;MLPISHAIQPLRWIFWGLMLCVFDFAFSTTQEVNGVVSGFRFDVLNDLLGMIIVTCGVSKLRKFELPGSYQSFMLFVFVVSVLNCLVALKEHFIFPEPTPLSLLSDGISIATLLAVVLFCLCMQQLSQTYGLVRSVQSWRMTMQLALFLLVLPLGIMRVVGLLAIFLGPNFGIALGVLAIPILLAMLVPFIHFFISTSRMKREAEMVTAQSIDLPDPSVDDTSVSF
;
A
#
# COMPACT_ATOMS: atom_id res chain seq x y z
N MET A 1 -14.84 13.21 -15.17
CA MET A 1 -14.09 13.11 -13.90
C MET A 1 -14.93 12.31 -12.91
N LEU A 2 -14.41 11.25 -12.30
CA LEU A 2 -15.19 10.43 -11.34
C LEU A 2 -15.46 11.22 -10.05
N PRO A 3 -16.59 10.99 -9.36
CA PRO A 3 -16.80 11.61 -8.05
C PRO A 3 -15.77 11.09 -7.04
N ILE A 4 -15.29 11.97 -6.16
CA ILE A 4 -14.23 11.65 -5.18
C ILE A 4 -14.64 10.55 -4.20
N SER A 5 -15.93 10.37 -3.96
CA SER A 5 -16.49 9.28 -3.15
C SER A 5 -16.11 7.89 -3.67
N HIS A 6 -15.86 7.75 -4.97
CA HIS A 6 -15.42 6.49 -5.58
C HIS A 6 -13.99 6.11 -5.20
N ALA A 7 -13.17 7.02 -4.67
CA ALA A 7 -11.81 6.72 -4.20
C ALA A 7 -11.81 6.06 -2.80
N ILE A 8 -12.87 6.24 -2.01
CA ILE A 8 -12.92 5.81 -0.60
C ILE A 8 -12.95 4.28 -0.49
N GLN A 9 -13.80 3.60 -1.26
CA GLN A 9 -13.93 2.15 -1.19
C GLN A 9 -12.62 1.43 -1.60
N PRO A 10 -11.95 1.79 -2.72
CA PRO A 10 -10.63 1.27 -3.06
C PRO A 10 -9.57 1.50 -1.97
N LEU A 11 -9.54 2.68 -1.34
CA LEU A 11 -8.60 2.96 -0.25
C LEU A 11 -8.85 2.05 0.96
N ARG A 12 -10.11 1.78 1.29
CA ARG A 12 -10.47 0.82 2.34
C ARG A 12 -10.06 -0.60 1.98
N TRP A 13 -10.21 -0.99 0.71
CA TRP A 13 -9.71 -2.29 0.23
C TRP A 13 -8.20 -2.40 0.41
N ILE A 14 -7.43 -1.38 0.00
CA ILE A 14 -5.98 -1.36 0.20
C ILE A 14 -5.64 -1.48 1.68
N PHE A 15 -6.30 -0.70 2.56
CA PHE A 15 -6.07 -0.80 4.00
C PHE A 15 -6.30 -2.21 4.54
N TRP A 16 -7.46 -2.81 4.25
CA TRP A 16 -7.80 -4.13 4.76
C TRP A 16 -6.92 -5.22 4.15
N GLY A 17 -6.58 -5.12 2.86
CA GLY A 17 -5.64 -6.03 2.22
C GLY A 17 -4.25 -5.97 2.84
N LEU A 18 -3.74 -4.77 3.14
CA LEU A 18 -2.47 -4.60 3.86
C LEU A 18 -2.55 -5.16 5.30
N MET A 19 -3.66 -4.95 6.00
CA MET A 19 -3.85 -5.52 7.34
C MET A 19 -3.86 -7.04 7.30
N LEU A 20 -4.51 -7.64 6.30
CA LEU A 20 -4.48 -9.09 6.07
C LEU A 20 -3.04 -9.59 5.91
N CYS A 21 -2.22 -8.90 5.10
CA CYS A 21 -0.80 -9.24 4.95
C CYS A 21 0.06 -9.02 6.22
N VAL A 22 -0.33 -8.13 7.12
CA VAL A 22 0.43 -7.87 8.37
C VAL A 22 0.07 -8.88 9.46
N PHE A 23 -1.20 -9.28 9.54
CA PHE A 23 -1.69 -10.27 10.50
C PHE A 23 -1.64 -11.67 9.90
N ASP A 24 -0.47 -12.07 9.40
CA ASP A 24 -0.27 -13.43 8.90
C ASP A 24 -0.09 -14.40 10.08
N PHE A 25 -0.89 -15.47 10.09
CA PHE A 25 -0.86 -16.48 11.16
C PHE A 25 -0.19 -17.74 10.63
N ALA A 26 1.13 -17.77 10.80
CA ALA A 26 1.99 -18.85 10.33
C ALA A 26 1.84 -20.15 11.10
N PHE A 27 1.03 -21.06 10.54
CA PHE A 27 1.06 -22.47 10.89
C PHE A 27 1.95 -23.23 9.90
N SER A 28 3.23 -23.41 10.26
CA SER A 28 4.12 -24.31 9.52
C SER A 28 4.09 -25.71 10.15
N THR A 29 3.63 -26.71 9.40
CA THR A 29 3.91 -28.11 9.74
C THR A 29 5.05 -28.59 8.85
N THR A 30 6.27 -28.58 9.39
CA THR A 30 7.44 -29.14 8.72
C THR A 30 7.57 -30.62 9.10
N GLN A 31 7.56 -31.51 8.11
CA GLN A 31 7.99 -32.90 8.29
C GLN A 31 9.36 -33.05 7.65
N GLU A 32 10.32 -33.51 8.43
CA GLU A 32 11.64 -33.87 7.94
C GLU A 32 11.60 -35.36 7.56
N VAL A 33 11.67 -35.66 6.25
CA VAL A 33 11.74 -37.04 5.76
C VAL A 33 13.04 -37.20 4.97
N ASN A 34 13.93 -38.07 5.45
CA ASN A 34 15.24 -38.35 4.84
C ASN A 34 16.15 -37.11 4.64
N GLY A 35 16.14 -36.16 5.58
CA GLY A 35 16.94 -34.93 5.50
C GLY A 35 16.43 -33.90 4.48
N VAL A 36 15.31 -34.19 3.80
CA VAL A 36 14.58 -33.23 2.98
C VAL A 36 13.42 -32.73 3.82
N VAL A 37 13.45 -31.43 4.16
CA VAL A 37 12.34 -30.77 4.84
C VAL A 37 11.26 -30.51 3.79
N SER A 38 10.23 -31.35 3.79
CA SER A 38 9.03 -31.16 2.98
C SER A 38 7.86 -30.88 3.92
N GLY A 39 7.27 -29.71 3.81
CA GLY A 39 6.14 -29.30 4.63
C GLY A 39 5.10 -28.57 3.81
N PHE A 40 3.94 -28.34 4.42
CA PHE A 40 2.96 -27.38 3.94
C PHE A 40 2.86 -26.29 5.00
N ARG A 41 3.09 -25.03 4.59
CA ARG A 41 2.93 -23.86 5.46
C ARG A 41 1.56 -23.27 5.14
N PHE A 42 0.63 -23.31 6.09
CA PHE A 42 -0.71 -22.75 5.93
C PHE A 42 -0.72 -21.25 6.29
N ASP A 43 0.16 -20.45 5.67
CA ASP A 43 0.12 -18.97 5.64
C ASP A 43 -0.57 -18.42 4.39
N VAL A 44 -0.87 -19.32 3.48
CA VAL A 44 -1.12 -19.08 2.06
C VAL A 44 -2.30 -18.15 1.81
N LEU A 45 -3.35 -18.29 2.62
CA LEU A 45 -4.64 -17.72 2.27
C LEU A 45 -4.74 -16.25 2.64
N ASN A 46 -3.93 -15.77 3.59
CA ASN A 46 -4.05 -14.41 4.07
C ASN A 46 -3.24 -13.43 3.21
N ASP A 47 -1.98 -13.75 2.93
CA ASP A 47 -1.08 -12.87 2.17
C ASP A 47 -1.49 -12.73 0.70
N LEU A 48 -1.78 -13.85 0.02
CA LEU A 48 -2.20 -13.82 -1.37
C LEU A 48 -3.54 -13.08 -1.52
N LEU A 49 -4.51 -13.36 -0.64
CA LEU A 49 -5.80 -12.68 -0.65
C LEU A 49 -5.66 -11.19 -0.36
N GLY A 50 -4.85 -10.83 0.64
CA GLY A 50 -4.52 -9.45 0.98
C GLY A 50 -3.95 -8.71 -0.22
N MET A 51 -2.97 -9.30 -0.91
CA MET A 51 -2.35 -8.74 -2.11
C MET A 51 -3.30 -8.64 -3.31
N ILE A 52 -4.21 -9.58 -3.49
CA ILE A 52 -5.28 -9.48 -4.51
C ILE A 52 -6.19 -8.29 -4.20
N ILE A 53 -6.60 -8.12 -2.95
CA ILE A 53 -7.46 -7.00 -2.52
C ILE A 53 -6.73 -5.66 -2.73
N VAL A 54 -5.46 -5.56 -2.35
CA VAL A 54 -4.62 -4.36 -2.60
C VAL A 54 -4.55 -4.07 -4.10
N THR A 55 -4.25 -5.07 -4.92
CA THR A 55 -4.16 -4.91 -6.38
C THR A 55 -5.47 -4.45 -7.00
N CYS A 56 -6.61 -5.00 -6.55
CA CYS A 56 -7.93 -4.57 -6.96
C CYS A 56 -8.22 -3.11 -6.57
N GLY A 57 -7.84 -2.71 -5.35
CA GLY A 57 -7.96 -1.33 -4.87
C GLY A 57 -7.12 -0.36 -5.70
N VAL A 58 -5.85 -0.67 -5.94
CA VAL A 58 -4.93 0.14 -6.76
C VAL A 58 -5.45 0.26 -8.20
N SER A 59 -5.92 -0.85 -8.80
CA SER A 59 -6.51 -0.86 -10.14
C SER A 59 -7.71 0.08 -10.26
N LYS A 60 -8.59 0.12 -9.24
CA LYS A 60 -9.72 1.06 -9.20
C LYS A 60 -9.27 2.52 -9.07
N LEU A 61 -8.28 2.81 -8.22
CA LEU A 61 -7.75 4.17 -8.07
C LEU A 61 -7.08 4.68 -9.34
N ARG A 62 -6.41 3.81 -10.10
CA ARG A 62 -5.78 4.18 -11.38
C ARG A 62 -6.77 4.73 -12.41
N LYS A 63 -8.07 4.39 -12.32
CA LYS A 63 -9.11 4.87 -13.25
C LYS A 63 -9.41 6.38 -13.12
N PHE A 64 -8.88 7.05 -12.11
CA PHE A 64 -9.02 8.50 -11.98
C PHE A 64 -8.10 9.20 -12.98
N GLU A 65 -8.68 9.88 -13.97
CA GLU A 65 -7.95 10.66 -14.96
C GLU A 65 -7.56 12.04 -14.41
N LEU A 66 -6.37 12.10 -13.80
CA LEU A 66 -5.75 13.33 -13.34
C LEU A 66 -4.59 13.74 -14.27
N PRO A 67 -4.39 15.04 -14.52
CA PRO A 67 -3.28 15.52 -15.33
C PRO A 67 -1.92 15.29 -14.64
N GLY A 68 -0.84 15.22 -15.43
CA GLY A 68 0.53 15.18 -14.94
C GLY A 68 1.05 13.78 -14.58
N SER A 69 1.88 13.70 -13.54
CA SER A 69 2.61 12.48 -13.18
C SER A 69 1.76 11.38 -12.51
N TYR A 70 0.51 11.70 -12.15
CA TYR A 70 -0.38 10.78 -11.42
C TYR A 70 -0.55 9.44 -12.14
N GLN A 71 -0.80 9.46 -13.45
CA GLN A 71 -1.02 8.23 -14.23
C GLN A 71 0.20 7.33 -14.24
N SER A 72 1.38 7.90 -14.48
CA SER A 72 2.64 7.15 -14.54
C SER A 72 2.97 6.54 -13.17
N PHE A 73 2.78 7.30 -12.09
CA PHE A 73 3.02 6.80 -10.73
C PHE A 73 2.00 5.73 -10.33
N MET A 74 0.71 5.92 -10.60
CA MET A 74 -0.31 4.90 -10.32
C MET A 74 -0.12 3.64 -11.17
N LEU A 75 0.35 3.76 -12.42
CA LEU A 75 0.73 2.60 -13.24
C LEU A 75 1.89 1.84 -12.61
N PHE A 76 2.93 2.53 -12.16
CA PHE A 76 4.05 1.90 -11.46
C PHE A 76 3.58 1.16 -10.20
N VAL A 77 2.77 1.81 -9.35
CA VAL A 77 2.22 1.19 -8.13
C VAL A 77 1.38 -0.04 -8.47
N PHE A 78 0.59 0.01 -9.55
CA PHE A 78 -0.21 -1.11 -10.02
C PHE A 78 0.67 -2.29 -10.50
N VAL A 79 1.69 -2.03 -11.30
CA VAL A 79 2.62 -3.08 -11.76
C VAL A 79 3.31 -3.73 -10.57
N VAL A 80 3.81 -2.93 -9.62
CA VAL A 80 4.45 -3.44 -8.41
C VAL A 80 3.46 -4.24 -7.54
N SER A 81 2.20 -3.82 -7.41
CA SER A 81 1.21 -4.60 -6.65
C SER A 81 0.92 -5.97 -7.30
N VAL A 82 0.86 -6.03 -8.63
CA VAL A 82 0.72 -7.29 -9.37
C VAL A 82 1.94 -8.18 -9.15
N LEU A 83 3.16 -7.63 -9.21
CA LEU A 83 4.39 -8.39 -8.94
C LEU A 83 4.41 -8.94 -7.51
N ASN A 84 4.00 -8.16 -6.50
CA ASN A 84 3.89 -8.65 -5.12
C ASN A 84 2.83 -9.76 -4.99
N CYS A 85 1.74 -9.72 -5.76
CA CYS A 85 0.77 -10.81 -5.81
C CYS A 85 1.41 -12.11 -6.35
N LEU A 86 2.30 -12.02 -7.35
CA LEU A 86 3.05 -13.17 -7.86
C LEU A 86 4.09 -13.66 -6.86
N VAL A 87 4.74 -12.77 -6.11
CA VAL A 87 5.66 -13.13 -5.03
C VAL A 87 4.92 -13.89 -3.92
N ALA A 88 3.78 -13.37 -3.45
CA ALA A 88 2.93 -14.05 -2.48
C ALA A 88 2.44 -15.43 -2.99
N LEU A 89 2.13 -15.54 -4.29
CA LEU A 89 1.81 -16.82 -4.90
C LEU A 89 3.01 -17.77 -4.97
N LYS A 90 4.22 -17.27 -5.23
CA LYS A 90 5.46 -18.06 -5.22
C LYS A 90 5.72 -18.63 -3.83
N GLU A 91 5.56 -17.82 -2.79
CA GLU A 91 5.77 -18.19 -1.38
C GLU A 91 4.82 -19.31 -0.93
N HIS A 92 3.78 -19.61 -1.70
CA HIS A 92 2.95 -20.81 -1.52
C HIS A 92 3.73 -22.12 -1.67
N PHE A 93 4.73 -22.16 -2.54
CA PHE A 93 5.45 -23.37 -2.88
C PHE A 93 6.76 -23.43 -2.09
N ILE A 94 6.94 -24.47 -1.28
CA ILE A 94 8.18 -24.71 -0.53
C ILE A 94 9.15 -25.45 -1.45
N PHE A 95 10.13 -24.73 -1.98
CA PHE A 95 11.25 -25.30 -2.76
C PHE A 95 12.54 -24.55 -2.44
N PRO A 96 13.73 -25.17 -2.59
CA PRO A 96 14.99 -24.47 -2.43
C PRO A 96 15.07 -23.31 -3.43
N GLU A 97 15.08 -22.08 -2.92
CA GLU A 97 15.04 -20.89 -3.76
C GLU A 97 16.36 -20.70 -4.51
N PRO A 98 16.35 -20.72 -5.85
CA PRO A 98 17.57 -20.46 -6.62
C PRO A 98 17.96 -18.98 -6.47
N THR A 99 19.27 -18.70 -6.37
CA THR A 99 19.82 -17.35 -6.15
C THR A 99 19.27 -16.26 -7.08
N PRO A 100 19.02 -16.50 -8.38
CA PRO A 100 18.42 -15.48 -9.24
C PRO A 100 17.01 -15.06 -8.80
N LEU A 101 16.24 -15.98 -8.22
CA LEU A 101 14.88 -15.74 -7.76
C LEU A 101 14.84 -14.95 -6.45
N SER A 102 15.80 -15.18 -5.56
CA SER A 102 15.94 -14.38 -4.34
C SER A 102 16.33 -12.94 -4.67
N LEU A 103 17.29 -12.75 -5.59
CA LEU A 103 17.67 -11.42 -6.09
C LEU A 103 16.49 -10.68 -6.72
N LEU A 104 15.66 -11.38 -7.50
CA LEU A 104 14.45 -10.80 -8.08
C LEU A 104 13.44 -10.39 -7.00
N SER A 105 13.23 -11.23 -5.99
CA SER A 105 12.32 -10.97 -4.87
C SER A 105 12.78 -9.76 -4.04
N ASP A 106 14.09 -9.61 -3.82
CA ASP A 106 14.67 -8.42 -3.17
C ASP A 106 14.50 -7.16 -4.03
N GLY A 107 14.71 -7.26 -5.34
CA GLY A 107 14.47 -6.16 -6.27
C GLY A 107 13.01 -5.70 -6.25
N ILE A 108 12.06 -6.64 -6.25
CA ILE A 108 10.62 -6.34 -6.11
C ILE A 108 10.35 -5.68 -4.76
N SER A 109 10.96 -6.16 -3.67
CA SER A 109 10.81 -5.58 -2.33
C SER A 109 11.25 -4.11 -2.29
N ILE A 110 12.38 -3.76 -2.92
CA ILE A 110 12.83 -2.37 -3.05
C ILE A 110 11.84 -1.54 -3.87
N ALA A 111 11.36 -2.08 -4.99
CA ALA A 111 10.34 -1.43 -5.81
C ALA A 111 9.03 -1.19 -5.03
N THR A 112 8.67 -2.11 -4.13
CA THR A 112 7.52 -1.98 -3.21
C THR A 112 7.67 -0.79 -2.28
N LEU A 113 8.85 -0.59 -1.70
CA LEU A 113 9.11 0.59 -0.84
C LEU A 113 8.95 1.90 -1.61
N LEU A 114 9.45 1.96 -2.85
CA LEU A 114 9.24 3.12 -3.72
C LEU A 114 7.76 3.30 -4.08
N ALA A 115 7.04 2.21 -4.36
CA ALA A 115 5.62 2.25 -4.68
C ALA A 115 4.78 2.81 -3.53
N VAL A 116 5.12 2.54 -2.27
CA VAL A 116 4.44 3.13 -1.11
C VAL A 116 4.55 4.66 -1.10
N VAL A 117 5.74 5.20 -1.39
CA VAL A 117 5.96 6.66 -1.44
C VAL A 117 5.19 7.28 -2.60
N LEU A 118 5.29 6.68 -3.78
CA LEU A 118 4.58 7.15 -4.98
C LEU A 118 3.06 7.06 -4.79
N PHE A 119 2.56 6.03 -4.13
CA PHE A 119 1.15 5.92 -3.77
C PHE A 119 0.69 7.10 -2.90
N CYS A 120 1.45 7.42 -1.84
CA CYS A 120 1.13 8.56 -0.97
C CYS A 120 1.13 9.89 -1.74
N LEU A 121 2.10 10.07 -2.65
CA LEU A 121 2.19 11.24 -3.53
C LEU A 121 0.97 11.32 -4.46
N CYS A 122 0.54 10.21 -5.07
CA CYS A 122 -0.68 10.14 -5.87
C CYS A 122 -1.91 10.52 -5.07
N MET A 123 -2.05 10.05 -3.83
CA MET A 123 -3.19 10.40 -2.97
C MET A 123 -3.17 11.87 -2.53
N GLN A 124 -1.98 12.44 -2.35
CA GLN A 124 -1.80 13.88 -2.13
C GLN A 124 -2.26 14.68 -3.37
N GLN A 125 -1.81 14.30 -4.58
CA GLN A 125 -2.20 14.95 -5.84
C GLN A 125 -3.72 14.82 -6.11
N LEU A 126 -4.28 13.64 -5.85
CA LEU A 126 -5.72 13.39 -5.94
C LEU A 126 -6.46 14.34 -4.98
N SER A 127 -6.06 14.38 -3.71
CA SER A 127 -6.67 15.27 -2.71
C SER A 127 -6.57 16.76 -3.10
N GLN A 128 -5.43 17.17 -3.65
CA GLN A 128 -5.21 18.55 -4.10
C GLN A 128 -6.12 18.92 -5.27
N THR A 129 -6.33 18.01 -6.21
CA THR A 129 -7.15 18.26 -7.40
C THR A 129 -8.63 18.42 -7.05
N TYR A 130 -9.10 17.74 -6.01
CA TYR A 130 -10.48 17.89 -5.50
C TYR A 130 -10.60 18.94 -4.38
N GLY A 131 -9.57 19.77 -4.13
CA GLY A 131 -9.62 20.85 -3.14
C GLY A 131 -9.69 20.38 -1.67
N LEU A 132 -9.28 19.15 -1.37
CA LEU A 132 -9.35 18.55 -0.04
C LEU A 132 -8.13 18.95 0.82
N VAL A 133 -8.11 20.20 1.31
CA VAL A 133 -6.93 20.82 1.92
C VAL A 133 -6.38 20.05 3.13
N ARG A 134 -7.22 19.58 4.07
CA ARG A 134 -6.70 18.84 5.24
C ARG A 134 -6.24 17.45 4.84
N SER A 135 -6.89 16.83 3.85
CA SER A 135 -6.46 15.54 3.30
C SER A 135 -5.08 15.64 2.64
N VAL A 136 -4.79 16.71 1.91
CA VAL A 136 -3.45 16.97 1.34
C VAL A 136 -2.37 16.99 2.44
N GLN A 137 -2.63 17.71 3.53
CA GLN A 137 -1.69 17.77 4.66
C GLN A 137 -1.54 16.41 5.34
N SER A 138 -2.63 15.68 5.52
CA SER A 138 -2.62 14.34 6.11
C SER A 138 -1.80 13.36 5.27
N TRP A 139 -1.98 13.34 3.95
CA TRP A 139 -1.21 12.47 3.06
C TRP A 139 0.27 12.83 3.01
N ARG A 140 0.63 14.12 3.12
CA ARG A 140 2.02 14.55 3.25
C ARG A 140 2.67 14.00 4.53
N MET A 141 1.95 14.04 5.65
CA MET A 141 2.42 13.46 6.91
C MET A 141 2.54 11.93 6.81
N THR A 142 1.56 11.24 6.19
CA THR A 142 1.66 9.79 5.93
C THR A 142 2.89 9.45 5.10
N MET A 143 3.17 10.23 4.06
CA MET A 143 4.33 10.04 3.19
C MET A 143 5.64 10.20 3.97
N GLN A 144 5.76 11.22 4.81
CA GLN A 144 6.94 11.42 5.65
C GLN A 144 7.13 10.27 6.65
N LEU A 145 6.07 9.86 7.33
CA LEU A 145 6.11 8.73 8.26
C LEU A 145 6.49 7.43 7.54
N ALA A 146 5.89 7.14 6.38
CA ALA A 146 6.26 5.99 5.56
C ALA A 146 7.72 6.07 5.10
N LEU A 147 8.20 7.25 4.70
CA LEU A 147 9.59 7.41 4.27
C LEU A 147 10.58 7.11 5.40
N PHE A 148 10.38 7.71 6.58
CA PHE A 148 11.34 7.61 7.69
C PHE A 148 11.20 6.34 8.52
N LEU A 149 9.98 5.84 8.75
CA LEU A 149 9.74 4.69 9.62
C LEU A 149 9.66 3.36 8.86
N LEU A 150 9.37 3.39 7.55
CA LEU A 150 9.23 2.16 6.75
C LEU A 150 10.32 2.07 5.67
N VAL A 151 10.37 3.03 4.75
CA VAL A 151 11.22 2.96 3.55
C VAL A 151 12.70 3.04 3.87
N LEU A 152 13.12 4.00 4.70
CA LEU A 152 14.52 4.17 5.06
C LEU A 152 15.09 2.95 5.80
N PRO A 153 14.49 2.47 6.91
CA PRO A 153 15.03 1.31 7.62
C PRO A 153 14.98 0.03 6.80
N LEU A 154 13.84 -0.28 6.15
CA LEU A 154 13.75 -1.50 5.32
C LEU A 154 14.62 -1.41 4.07
N GLY A 155 14.71 -0.23 3.45
CA GLY A 155 15.54 -0.02 2.27
C GLY A 155 17.01 -0.23 2.57
N ILE A 156 17.51 0.32 3.68
CA ILE A 156 18.89 0.08 4.14
C ILE A 156 19.12 -1.42 4.39
N MET A 157 18.21 -2.08 5.11
CA MET A 157 18.33 -3.52 5.39
C MET A 157 18.36 -4.37 4.11
N ARG A 158 17.54 -4.04 3.10
CA ARG A 158 17.53 -4.74 1.81
C ARG A 158 18.81 -4.50 1.01
N VAL A 159 19.32 -3.27 0.98
CA VAL A 159 20.59 -2.95 0.31
C VAL A 159 21.75 -3.67 0.97
N VAL A 160 21.81 -3.71 2.32
CA VAL A 160 22.83 -4.46 3.05
C VAL A 160 22.72 -5.96 2.77
N GLY A 161 21.49 -6.52 2.73
CA GLY A 161 21.26 -7.91 2.37
C GLY A 161 21.78 -8.25 0.97
N LEU A 162 21.47 -7.41 -0.02
CA LEU A 162 22.00 -7.58 -1.38
C LEU A 162 23.54 -7.54 -1.41
N LEU A 163 24.16 -6.61 -0.68
CA LEU A 163 25.63 -6.53 -0.59
C LEU A 163 26.22 -7.76 0.10
N ALA A 164 25.56 -8.32 1.12
CA ALA A 164 26.01 -9.52 1.80
C ALA A 164 26.04 -10.75 0.88
N ILE A 165 25.10 -10.87 -0.07
CA ILE A 165 25.11 -11.94 -1.08
C ILE A 165 26.40 -11.90 -1.91
N PHE A 166 26.93 -10.71 -2.21
CA PHE A 166 28.19 -10.55 -2.95
C PHE A 166 29.43 -10.70 -2.07
N LEU A 167 29.37 -10.31 -0.80
CA LEU A 167 30.51 -10.27 0.13
C LEU A 167 30.73 -11.59 0.90
N GLY A 168 29.77 -12.50 0.89
CA GLY A 168 29.86 -13.81 1.53
C GLY A 168 29.07 -13.94 2.84
N PRO A 169 29.03 -15.16 3.42
CA PRO A 169 27.81 -15.69 4.06
C PRO A 169 27.50 -15.29 5.52
N ASN A 170 28.15 -14.32 6.16
CA ASN A 170 28.02 -14.14 7.62
C ASN A 170 27.58 -12.75 8.10
N PHE A 171 26.43 -12.25 7.61
CA PHE A 171 25.75 -11.11 8.23
C PHE A 171 24.46 -11.55 8.94
N GLY A 172 24.56 -11.76 10.25
CA GLY A 172 23.40 -11.96 11.13
C GLY A 172 23.23 -10.74 12.04
N ILE A 173 22.11 -10.01 11.90
CA ILE A 173 21.74 -8.95 12.84
C ILE A 173 20.75 -9.52 13.85
N ALA A 174 21.23 -9.80 15.07
CA ALA A 174 20.38 -10.23 16.17
C ALA A 174 19.67 -9.00 16.78
N LEU A 175 18.45 -8.71 16.32
CA LEU A 175 17.64 -7.59 16.85
C LEU A 175 17.13 -7.86 18.28
N GLY A 176 17.02 -9.14 18.68
CA GLY A 176 16.59 -9.53 20.03
C GLY A 176 15.30 -8.84 20.47
N VAL A 177 15.28 -8.36 21.72
CA VAL A 177 14.13 -7.63 22.31
C VAL A 177 13.88 -6.27 21.63
N LEU A 178 14.88 -5.68 20.97
CA LEU A 178 14.73 -4.41 20.26
C LEU A 178 13.85 -4.54 18.99
N ALA A 179 13.62 -5.76 18.50
CA ALA A 179 12.69 -5.98 17.38
C ALA A 179 11.26 -5.51 17.69
N ILE A 180 10.81 -5.63 18.95
CA ILE A 180 9.44 -5.29 19.36
C ILE A 180 9.15 -3.78 19.19
N PRO A 181 9.91 -2.84 19.79
CA PRO A 181 9.64 -1.42 19.60
C PRO A 181 9.82 -0.96 18.15
N ILE A 182 10.74 -1.56 17.40
CA ILE A 182 10.92 -1.29 15.96
C ILE A 182 9.66 -1.69 15.20
N LEU A 183 9.13 -2.89 15.43
CA LEU A 183 7.89 -3.37 14.82
C LEU A 183 6.72 -2.44 15.16
N LEU A 184 6.57 -2.03 16.42
CA LEU A 184 5.53 -1.09 16.84
C LEU A 184 5.67 0.27 16.15
N ALA A 185 6.88 0.79 16.00
CA ALA A 185 7.14 2.03 15.26
C ALA A 185 6.76 1.89 13.77
N MET A 186 6.99 0.72 13.17
CA MET A 186 6.62 0.42 11.79
C MET A 186 5.11 0.32 11.56
N LEU A 187 4.29 0.17 12.60
CA LEU A 187 2.82 0.22 12.50
C LEU A 187 2.28 1.66 12.39
N VAL A 188 3.05 2.67 12.79
CA VAL A 188 2.62 4.08 12.80
C VAL A 188 2.17 4.58 11.41
N PRO A 189 2.91 4.32 10.30
CA PRO A 189 2.45 4.68 8.96
C PRO A 189 1.11 4.05 8.56
N PHE A 190 0.81 2.82 8.98
CA PHE A 190 -0.46 2.14 8.70
C PHE A 190 -1.64 2.78 9.45
N ILE A 191 -1.43 3.14 10.72
CA ILE A 191 -2.42 3.88 11.50
C ILE A 191 -2.68 5.23 10.83
N HIS A 192 -1.63 5.93 10.40
CA HIS A 192 -1.77 7.23 9.76
C HIS A 192 -2.41 7.14 8.35
N PHE A 193 -2.18 6.04 7.63
CA PHE A 193 -2.88 5.71 6.38
C PHE A 193 -4.39 5.61 6.60
N PHE A 194 -4.82 4.90 7.65
CA PHE A 194 -6.22 4.77 8.03
C PHE A 194 -6.86 6.12 8.39
N ILE A 195 -6.15 6.92 9.20
CA ILE A 195 -6.59 8.27 9.57
C ILE A 195 -6.74 9.16 8.33
N SER A 196 -5.77 9.11 7.41
CA SER A 196 -5.78 9.92 6.19
C SER A 196 -6.92 9.54 5.25
N THR A 197 -7.19 8.23 5.10
CA THR A 197 -8.34 7.73 4.35
C THR A 197 -9.67 8.18 4.98
N SER A 198 -9.76 8.12 6.31
CA SER A 198 -10.96 8.54 7.05
C SER A 198 -11.22 10.05 6.94
N ARG A 199 -10.17 10.87 6.98
CA ARG A 199 -10.26 12.33 6.77
C ARG A 199 -10.70 12.66 5.35
N MET A 200 -10.11 12.00 4.36
CA MET A 200 -10.46 12.17 2.95
C MET A 200 -11.93 11.82 2.68
N LYS A 201 -12.43 10.74 3.30
CA LYS A 201 -13.86 10.41 3.27
C LYS A 201 -14.74 11.56 3.80
N ARG A 202 -14.43 12.08 4.99
CA ARG A 202 -15.23 13.14 5.62
C ARG A 202 -15.23 14.43 4.80
N GLU A 203 -14.09 14.84 4.27
CA GLU A 203 -14.02 16.03 3.41
C GLU A 203 -14.77 15.83 2.09
N ALA A 204 -14.66 14.65 1.47
CA ALA A 204 -15.41 14.30 0.27
C ALA A 204 -16.94 14.39 0.48
N GLU A 205 -17.43 13.92 1.63
CA GLU A 205 -18.85 14.02 2.01
C GLU A 205 -19.29 15.48 2.20
N MET A 206 -18.46 16.33 2.83
CA MET A 206 -18.76 17.76 3.01
C MET A 206 -18.84 18.51 1.67
N VAL A 207 -17.90 18.27 0.77
CA VAL A 207 -17.90 18.89 -0.58
C VAL A 207 -19.15 18.45 -1.37
N THR A 208 -19.53 17.19 -1.25
CA THR A 208 -20.74 16.66 -1.91
C THR A 208 -22.00 17.33 -1.35
N ALA A 209 -22.11 17.47 -0.02
CA ALA A 209 -23.26 18.13 0.61
C ALA A 209 -23.39 19.61 0.18
N GLN A 210 -22.28 20.36 0.16
CA GLN A 210 -22.29 21.76 -0.28
C GLN A 210 -22.71 21.94 -1.74
N SER A 211 -22.46 20.96 -2.61
CA SER A 211 -22.88 21.03 -4.01
C SER A 211 -24.39 20.83 -4.22
N ILE A 212 -25.09 20.26 -3.24
CA ILE A 212 -26.55 20.02 -3.30
C ILE A 212 -27.33 21.25 -2.81
N ASP A 213 -26.78 22.00 -1.85
CA ASP A 213 -27.46 23.15 -1.24
C ASP A 213 -27.35 24.46 -2.06
N LEU A 214 -26.64 24.45 -3.18
CA LEU A 214 -26.60 25.61 -4.07
C LEU A 214 -27.92 25.66 -4.87
N PRO A 215 -28.76 26.69 -4.70
CA PRO A 215 -30.00 26.83 -5.46
C PRO A 215 -29.67 26.79 -6.95
N ASP A 216 -30.42 25.97 -7.69
CA ASP A 216 -30.22 25.82 -9.13
C ASP A 216 -30.38 27.20 -9.78
N PRO A 217 -29.30 27.79 -10.33
CA PRO A 217 -29.37 29.13 -10.92
C PRO A 217 -30.25 29.16 -12.19
N SER A 218 -30.76 28.00 -12.64
CA SER A 218 -31.73 27.91 -13.73
C SER A 218 -33.19 28.06 -13.30
N VAL A 219 -33.49 28.06 -11.99
CA VAL A 219 -34.81 28.48 -11.48
C VAL A 219 -34.80 30.00 -11.34
N ASP A 220 -34.86 30.66 -12.48
CA ASP A 220 -35.07 32.10 -12.57
C ASP A 220 -36.54 32.36 -12.24
N ASP A 221 -36.82 32.84 -11.02
CA ASP A 221 -38.15 33.23 -10.49
C ASP A 221 -38.72 34.48 -11.21
N THR A 222 -38.48 34.63 -12.52
CA THR A 222 -38.92 35.79 -13.32
C THR A 222 -40.39 35.71 -13.78
N SER A 223 -41.16 34.69 -13.38
CA SER A 223 -42.61 34.62 -13.67
C SER A 223 -43.49 35.21 -12.56
N VAL A 224 -43.16 36.40 -12.07
CA VAL A 224 -44.14 37.25 -11.36
C VAL A 224 -44.76 38.18 -12.38
N SER A 225 -45.74 37.66 -13.12
CA SER A 225 -46.63 38.47 -13.95
C SER A 225 -47.62 39.23 -13.05
N PHE A 226 -47.48 40.56 -13.00
CA PHE A 226 -48.48 41.49 -12.47
C PHE A 226 -49.65 41.66 -13.44
#